data_AF-A0A5C9BTX1-F1
#
_entry.id   AF-A0A5C9BTX1-F1
#
_cell.length_a   1.000
_cell.length_b   1.000
_cell.length_c   1.000
_cell.angle_alpha   90.00
_cell.angle_beta   90.00
_cell.angle_gamma   90.00
#
_symmetry.space_group_name_H-M   'P 1'
#
loop_
_entity.id
_entity.type
_entity.pdbx_description
1 polymer ?
#
loop_
_entity_poly.entity_id
_entity_poly.type
_entity_poly.pdbx_seq_one_letter_code
_entity_poly.pdbx_strand_id
1 'polypeptide(L)'
;MKEFFKNYCQFSKKERLGVVVLVALIGLFILLPQLYQPPVKKVYTDTILNQINQQVPVQFVDSSKFQTANENTIKQFRLFSFDPNIATAAEFAALGLSEKNIRTIDNYRSKGGRFRHATDLRKIWGIRNEDLERLIPYAIIEPLHPSYKKNIEQYNARNYPKLNIPIIDINTATVSDWEALPGIGPVLANRIVKYRDKLGGFTQLAQVQKTYGISDSLFNQLAPYLQLNSLEAIKIPSTQAADSVNKKPNINKATVAQLMAVSVPEEIAKAIVLYRKQYGPYERITDLKKIVFISEPVFEQIAPKLQVQ
;
A
#
# COMPACT_ATOMS: atom_id res chain seq x y z
N MET A 1 -43.02 -37.35 23.83
CA MET A 1 -41.99 -38.01 24.68
C MET A 1 -41.98 -39.54 24.58
N LYS A 2 -43.13 -40.24 24.58
CA LYS A 2 -43.16 -41.72 24.56
C LYS A 2 -42.57 -42.36 23.29
N GLU A 3 -42.75 -41.78 22.10
CA GLU A 3 -42.15 -42.31 20.85
C GLU A 3 -40.64 -42.09 20.76
N PHE A 4 -40.13 -40.95 21.23
CA PHE A 4 -38.70 -40.63 21.19
C PHE A 4 -37.88 -41.64 22.01
N PHE A 5 -38.35 -42.00 23.21
CA PHE A 5 -37.72 -43.03 24.04
C PHE A 5 -37.78 -44.43 23.41
N LYS A 6 -38.85 -44.73 22.66
CA LYS A 6 -39.01 -46.02 21.98
C LYS A 6 -38.03 -46.18 20.82
N ASN A 7 -37.78 -45.11 20.07
CA ASN A 7 -36.78 -45.08 18.98
C ASN A 7 -35.34 -44.97 19.51
N TYR A 8 -35.12 -44.31 20.66
CA TYR A 8 -33.81 -44.22 21.30
C TYR A 8 -33.26 -45.60 21.74
N CYS A 9 -34.14 -46.56 22.02
CA CYS A 9 -33.77 -47.94 22.39
C CYS A 9 -33.45 -48.86 21.21
N GLN A 10 -33.54 -48.39 19.95
CA GLN A 10 -33.13 -49.17 18.77
C GLN A 10 -31.65 -48.97 18.41
N PHE A 11 -31.01 -47.91 18.93
CA PHE A 11 -29.61 -47.60 18.65
C PHE A 11 -28.64 -48.42 19.50
N SER A 12 -27.52 -48.81 18.90
CA SER A 12 -26.42 -49.47 19.60
C SER A 12 -25.83 -48.58 20.70
N LYS A 13 -25.11 -49.18 21.66
CA LYS A 13 -24.42 -48.41 22.73
C LYS A 13 -23.47 -47.34 22.16
N LYS A 14 -22.83 -47.61 21.01
CA LYS A 14 -21.89 -46.68 20.36
C LYS A 14 -22.62 -45.52 19.69
N GLU A 15 -23.75 -45.78 19.04
CA GLU A 15 -24.55 -44.74 18.38
C GLU A 15 -25.15 -43.75 19.39
N ARG A 16 -25.66 -44.25 20.52
CA ARG A 16 -26.16 -43.38 21.59
C ARG A 16 -25.08 -42.46 22.16
N LEU A 17 -23.87 -42.98 22.35
CA LEU A 17 -22.72 -42.17 22.77
C LEU A 17 -22.40 -41.10 21.71
N GLY A 18 -22.42 -41.47 20.43
CA GLY A 18 -22.21 -40.54 19.32
C GLY A 18 -23.22 -39.40 19.29
N VAL A 19 -24.51 -39.71 19.48
CA VAL A 19 -25.58 -38.69 19.54
C VAL A 19 -25.36 -37.74 20.73
N VAL A 20 -24.99 -38.25 21.91
CA VAL A 20 -24.72 -37.42 23.08
C VAL A 20 -23.53 -36.49 22.86
N VAL A 21 -22.43 -37.00 22.29
CA VAL A 21 -21.24 -36.20 21.98
C VAL A 21 -21.55 -35.12 20.93
N LEU A 22 -22.33 -35.47 19.89
CA LEU A 22 -22.73 -34.53 18.86
C LEU A 22 -23.57 -33.39 19.42
N VAL A 23 -24.55 -33.69 20.27
CA VAL A 23 -25.38 -32.67 20.94
C VAL A 23 -24.53 -31.77 21.85
N ALA A 24 -23.55 -32.34 22.56
CA ALA A 24 -22.62 -31.57 23.38
C ALA A 24 -21.75 -30.62 22.54
N LEU A 25 -21.24 -31.06 21.39
CA LEU A 25 -20.48 -30.22 20.45
C LEU A 25 -21.34 -29.10 19.84
N ILE A 26 -22.58 -29.40 19.47
CA ILE A 26 -23.52 -28.37 18.96
C ILE A 26 -23.78 -27.32 20.04
N GLY A 27 -24.02 -27.74 21.29
CA GLY A 27 -24.16 -26.84 22.43
C GLY A 27 -22.92 -25.98 22.65
N LEU A 28 -21.72 -26.57 22.53
CA LEU A 28 -20.45 -25.85 22.65
C LEU A 28 -20.32 -24.74 21.59
N PHE A 29 -20.64 -25.02 20.32
CA PHE A 29 -20.57 -24.02 19.25
C PHE A 29 -21.61 -22.90 19.39
N ILE A 30 -22.77 -23.18 20.00
CA ILE A 30 -23.79 -22.15 20.29
C ILE A 30 -23.37 -21.27 21.47
N LEU A 31 -22.71 -21.83 22.49
CA LEU A 31 -22.26 -21.10 23.68
C LEU A 31 -20.94 -20.34 23.47
N LEU A 32 -20.06 -20.81 22.58
CA LEU A 32 -18.75 -20.21 22.29
C LEU A 32 -18.82 -18.70 21.97
N PRO A 33 -19.72 -18.23 21.07
CA PRO A 33 -19.87 -16.79 20.77
C PRO A 33 -20.42 -15.96 21.94
N GLN A 34 -21.13 -16.58 22.89
CA GLN A 34 -21.64 -15.88 24.08
C GLN A 34 -20.54 -15.69 25.13
N LEU A 35 -19.63 -16.65 25.25
CA LEU A 35 -18.46 -16.60 26.14
C LEU A 35 -17.32 -15.75 25.56
N TYR A 36 -17.25 -15.62 24.23
CA TYR A 36 -16.21 -14.87 23.53
C TYR A 36 -16.81 -13.87 22.55
N GLN A 37 -16.89 -12.61 22.97
CA GLN A 37 -17.18 -11.49 22.07
C GLN A 37 -15.85 -10.88 21.59
N PRO A 38 -15.40 -11.13 20.35
CA PRO A 38 -14.24 -10.42 19.82
C PRO A 38 -14.56 -8.92 19.80
N PRO A 39 -13.56 -8.05 20.05
CA PRO A 39 -13.79 -6.61 20.12
C PRO A 39 -14.39 -6.11 18.80
N VAL A 40 -15.66 -5.72 18.83
CA VAL A 40 -16.35 -5.10 17.70
C VAL A 40 -15.79 -3.68 17.55
N LYS A 41 -15.10 -3.41 16.43
CA LYS A 41 -14.68 -2.05 16.09
C LYS A 41 -15.92 -1.20 15.85
N LYS A 42 -16.16 -0.19 16.70
CA LYS A 42 -17.24 0.78 16.52
C LYS A 42 -16.97 1.59 15.25
N VAL A 43 -17.88 1.52 14.28
CA VAL A 43 -17.93 2.44 13.15
C VAL A 43 -18.64 3.69 13.65
N TYR A 44 -17.89 4.79 13.81
CA TYR A 44 -18.48 6.10 14.08
C TYR A 44 -18.94 6.71 12.76
N THR A 45 -20.23 7.03 12.66
CA THR A 45 -20.78 7.78 11.51
C THR A 45 -20.55 9.28 11.67
N ASP A 46 -20.41 9.97 10.54
CA ASP A 46 -19.89 11.32 10.30
C ASP A 46 -20.61 12.49 10.98
N THR A 47 -21.56 12.24 11.88
CA THR A 47 -22.41 13.28 12.48
C THR A 47 -21.68 14.17 13.51
N ILE A 48 -20.56 13.70 14.07
CA ILE A 48 -19.82 14.44 15.12
C ILE A 48 -18.76 15.40 14.53
N LEU A 49 -18.24 15.15 13.33
CA LEU A 49 -17.13 15.92 12.74
C LEU A 49 -17.53 17.34 12.32
N ASN A 50 -18.81 17.57 11.99
CA ASN A 50 -19.27 18.88 11.52
C ASN A 50 -19.53 19.89 12.65
N GLN A 51 -19.63 19.45 13.92
CA GLN A 51 -19.86 20.37 15.05
C GLN A 51 -18.56 20.86 15.71
N ILE A 52 -17.42 20.19 15.50
CA ILE A 52 -16.14 20.53 16.17
C ILE A 52 -15.35 21.60 15.41
N ASN A 53 -15.54 21.73 14.09
CA ASN A 53 -14.75 22.68 13.27
C ASN A 53 -15.19 24.15 13.34
N GLN A 54 -16.26 24.50 14.05
CA GLN A 54 -16.77 25.88 14.04
C GLN A 54 -16.45 26.73 15.28
N GLN A 55 -15.94 26.18 16.38
CA GLN A 55 -15.76 26.99 17.60
C GLN A 55 -14.61 26.52 18.50
N VAL A 56 -13.34 26.76 18.15
CA VAL A 56 -12.32 27.18 19.15
C VAL A 56 -11.17 27.92 18.41
N PRO A 57 -10.87 29.19 18.74
CA PRO A 57 -9.63 29.84 18.32
C PRO A 57 -8.45 29.31 19.15
N VAL A 58 -7.34 29.00 18.48
CA VAL A 58 -6.13 28.44 19.11
C VAL A 58 -5.55 29.42 20.14
N GLN A 59 -5.62 29.08 21.43
CA GLN A 59 -4.79 29.67 22.48
C GLN A 59 -4.04 28.57 23.25
N PHE A 60 -2.77 28.84 23.50
CA PHE A 60 -1.85 27.99 24.25
C PHE A 60 -2.34 27.84 25.70
N VAL A 61 -2.61 26.61 26.16
CA VAL A 61 -2.97 26.35 27.56
C VAL A 61 -1.92 25.46 28.21
N ASP A 62 -1.48 25.94 29.37
CA ASP A 62 -0.48 25.42 30.29
C ASP A 62 -0.79 24.00 30.78
N SER A 63 0.25 23.16 30.88
CA SER A 63 0.13 21.69 31.00
C SER A 63 -0.06 21.16 32.44
N SER A 64 -0.21 22.03 33.43
CA SER A 64 -0.46 21.60 34.80
C SER A 64 -1.96 21.54 35.09
N LYS A 65 -2.59 20.39 34.83
CA LYS A 65 -3.80 19.83 35.49
C LYS A 65 -4.63 18.98 34.52
N PHE A 66 -4.21 17.75 34.20
CA PHE A 66 -5.17 16.71 33.82
C PHE A 66 -4.66 15.33 34.28
N GLN A 67 -5.05 14.95 35.50
CA GLN A 67 -5.23 13.55 35.88
C GLN A 67 -6.73 13.25 35.78
N THR A 68 -7.11 12.32 34.91
CA THR A 68 -7.77 11.01 35.22
C THR A 68 -8.58 10.51 34.01
N ALA A 69 -8.24 9.29 33.57
CA ALA A 69 -9.05 8.27 32.86
C ALA A 69 -9.92 8.63 31.64
N ASN A 70 -9.49 8.16 30.46
CA ASN A 70 -10.23 7.18 29.65
C ASN A 70 -9.38 6.69 28.47
N GLU A 71 -8.96 5.42 28.54
CA GLU A 71 -8.26 4.70 27.48
C GLU A 71 -9.21 4.40 26.32
N ASN A 72 -9.04 5.11 25.21
CA ASN A 72 -9.19 4.67 23.81
C ASN A 72 -9.28 5.86 22.86
N THR A 73 -8.36 6.82 23.03
CA THR A 73 -8.16 7.91 22.07
C THR A 73 -7.39 7.35 20.88
N ILE A 74 -7.87 7.60 19.65
CA ILE A 74 -7.05 7.43 18.44
C ILE A 74 -5.80 8.29 18.65
N LYS A 75 -4.69 7.65 19.01
CA LYS A 75 -3.41 8.31 19.28
C LYS A 75 -2.85 8.77 17.93
N GLN A 76 -3.15 10.01 17.55
CA GLN A 76 -2.39 10.70 16.51
C GLN A 76 -0.94 10.84 17.02
N PHE A 77 -0.02 10.04 16.50
CA PHE A 77 1.38 10.12 16.87
C PHE A 77 1.99 11.37 16.23
N ARG A 78 2.63 12.22 17.05
CA ARG A 78 3.37 13.37 16.53
C ARG A 78 4.74 12.86 16.09
N LEU A 79 5.03 12.91 14.79
CA LEU A 79 6.35 12.60 14.24
C LEU A 79 7.26 13.82 14.37
N PHE A 80 8.33 13.69 15.13
CA PHE A 80 9.37 14.70 15.31
C PHE A 80 10.74 14.02 15.39
N SER A 81 11.79 14.78 15.10
CA SER A 81 13.16 14.27 15.18
C SER A 81 13.59 14.04 16.63
N PHE A 82 14.27 12.94 16.90
CA PHE A 82 14.67 12.56 18.26
C PHE A 82 16.01 11.82 18.26
N ASP A 83 16.73 11.84 19.39
CA ASP A 83 17.92 11.00 19.58
C ASP A 83 17.60 9.82 20.50
N PRO A 84 17.66 8.56 20.02
CA PRO A 84 17.30 7.40 20.82
C PRO A 84 18.20 7.17 22.05
N ASN A 85 19.37 7.81 22.14
CA ASN A 85 20.24 7.72 23.32
C ASN A 85 19.84 8.67 24.44
N ILE A 86 19.09 9.74 24.15
CA ILE A 86 18.70 10.76 25.14
C ILE A 86 17.18 10.94 25.26
N ALA A 87 16.41 10.52 24.26
CA ALA A 87 14.96 10.63 24.24
C ALA A 87 14.32 10.04 25.51
N THR A 88 13.34 10.76 26.01
CA THR A 88 12.57 10.45 27.21
C THR A 88 11.46 9.45 26.91
N ALA A 89 10.96 8.79 27.96
CA ALA A 89 9.79 7.90 27.85
C ALA A 89 8.56 8.63 27.26
N ALA A 90 8.36 9.91 27.62
CA ALA A 90 7.28 10.73 27.09
C ALA A 90 7.43 10.99 25.60
N GLU A 91 8.65 11.28 25.13
CA GLU A 91 8.94 11.47 23.70
C GLU A 91 8.73 10.18 22.89
N PHE A 92 9.23 9.05 23.39
CA PHE A 92 8.98 7.75 22.75
C PHE A 92 7.49 7.38 22.73
N ALA A 93 6.75 7.71 23.78
CA ALA A 93 5.30 7.50 23.84
C ALA A 93 4.55 8.40 22.85
N ALA A 94 5.01 9.65 22.65
CA ALA A 94 4.47 10.57 21.66
C ALA A 94 4.74 10.12 20.21
N LEU A 95 5.90 9.48 20.00
CA LEU A 95 6.28 8.78 18.77
C LEU A 95 5.54 7.44 18.58
N GLY A 96 4.72 7.02 19.54
CA GLY A 96 3.84 5.86 19.42
C GLY A 96 4.46 4.52 19.79
N LEU A 97 5.60 4.51 20.47
CA LEU A 97 6.11 3.30 21.08
C LEU A 97 5.25 2.91 22.30
N SER A 98 5.03 1.61 22.46
CA SER A 98 4.36 1.06 23.63
C SER A 98 5.27 1.16 24.87
N GLU A 99 4.68 1.14 26.08
CA GLU A 99 5.44 1.12 27.32
C GLU A 99 6.45 -0.04 27.38
N LYS A 100 6.10 -1.20 26.82
CA LYS A 100 6.99 -2.35 26.71
C LYS A 100 8.23 -2.02 25.86
N ASN A 101 8.03 -1.36 24.72
CA ASN A 101 9.12 -0.97 23.83
C ASN A 101 10.01 0.08 24.50
N ILE A 102 9.41 1.08 25.14
CA ILE A 102 10.11 2.13 25.90
C ILE A 102 10.98 1.51 27.01
N ARG A 103 10.41 0.61 27.81
CA ARG A 103 11.14 -0.11 28.85
C ARG A 103 12.30 -0.92 28.28
N THR A 104 12.14 -1.49 27.09
CA THR A 104 13.20 -2.27 26.42
C THR A 104 14.34 -1.35 25.95
N ILE A 105 14.02 -0.16 25.43
CA ILE A 105 14.99 0.88 25.09
C ILE A 105 15.75 1.33 26.33
N ASP A 106 15.06 1.62 27.42
CA ASP A 106 15.71 2.06 28.67
C ASP A 106 16.60 0.97 29.28
N ASN A 107 16.17 -0.29 29.23
CA ASN A 107 17.00 -1.43 29.62
C ASN A 107 18.23 -1.60 28.73
N TYR A 108 18.10 -1.36 27.43
CA TYR A 108 19.23 -1.41 26.50
C TYR A 108 20.24 -0.31 26.84
N ARG A 109 19.77 0.92 27.09
CA ARG A 109 20.60 2.08 27.49
C ARG A 109 21.29 1.85 28.84
N SER A 110 20.56 1.38 29.85
CA SER A 110 21.07 1.19 31.21
C SER A 110 22.13 0.08 31.30
N LYS A 111 22.05 -0.92 30.41
CA LYS A 111 23.08 -1.96 30.26
C LYS A 111 24.29 -1.53 29.44
N GLY A 112 24.40 -0.24 29.08
CA GLY A 112 25.50 0.31 28.31
C GLY A 112 25.34 0.16 26.78
N GLY A 113 24.20 -0.35 26.32
CA GLY A 113 23.84 -0.33 24.90
C GLY A 113 23.68 1.11 24.42
N ARG A 114 24.21 1.40 23.23
CA ARG A 114 24.09 2.71 22.58
C ARG A 114 23.64 2.54 21.15
N PHE A 115 22.83 3.48 20.68
CA PHE A 115 22.46 3.59 19.27
C PHE A 115 23.54 4.43 18.59
N ARG A 116 24.24 3.83 17.62
CA ARG A 116 25.28 4.51 16.82
C ARG A 116 24.74 4.96 15.46
N HIS A 117 23.70 4.28 14.99
CA HIS A 117 22.98 4.57 13.75
C HIS A 117 21.48 4.54 13.99
N ALA A 118 20.70 5.29 13.22
CA ALA A 118 19.23 5.26 13.27
C ALA A 118 18.66 3.84 13.12
N THR A 119 19.28 3.04 12.24
CA THR A 119 18.93 1.63 12.00
C THR A 119 19.17 0.72 13.21
N ASP A 120 19.95 1.14 14.22
CA ASP A 120 20.15 0.39 15.46
C ASP A 120 18.86 0.25 16.27
N LEU A 121 17.81 1.04 15.98
CA LEU A 121 16.48 0.84 16.53
C LEU A 121 15.95 -0.60 16.28
N ARG A 122 16.40 -1.26 15.20
CA ARG A 122 16.06 -2.68 14.92
C ARG A 122 16.63 -3.66 15.95
N LYS A 123 17.63 -3.25 16.75
CA LYS A 123 18.18 -4.08 17.85
C LYS A 123 17.20 -4.21 19.00
N ILE A 124 16.18 -3.35 19.07
CA ILE A 124 15.22 -3.33 20.17
C ILE A 124 14.10 -4.32 19.88
N TRP A 125 14.06 -5.37 20.69
CA TRP A 125 13.10 -6.46 20.55
C TRP A 125 11.65 -5.99 20.83
N GLY A 126 10.71 -6.43 20.00
CA GLY A 126 9.28 -6.16 20.17
C GLY A 126 8.77 -4.89 19.48
N ILE A 127 9.64 -4.07 18.89
CA ILE A 127 9.20 -3.00 17.99
C ILE A 127 8.75 -3.62 16.68
N ARG A 128 7.54 -3.29 16.23
CA ARG A 128 7.00 -3.80 14.96
C ARG A 128 7.73 -3.14 13.79
N ASN A 129 7.82 -3.83 12.67
CA ASN A 129 8.51 -3.31 11.48
C ASN A 129 7.90 -1.99 11.00
N GLU A 130 6.58 -1.82 11.09
CA GLU A 130 5.91 -0.57 10.67
C GLU A 130 6.32 0.62 11.54
N ASP A 131 6.53 0.40 12.84
CA ASP A 131 7.04 1.44 13.74
C ASP A 131 8.51 1.73 13.46
N LEU A 132 9.32 0.73 13.11
CA LEU A 132 10.72 0.92 12.74
C LEU A 132 10.88 1.75 11.46
N GLU A 133 10.15 1.40 10.39
CA GLU A 133 10.19 2.16 9.13
C GLU A 133 9.75 3.61 9.32
N ARG A 134 8.79 3.84 10.23
CA ARG A 134 8.30 5.18 10.55
C ARG A 134 9.28 5.99 11.39
N LEU A 135 10.03 5.38 12.31
CA LEU A 135 10.87 6.08 13.27
C LEU A 135 12.32 6.31 12.78
N ILE A 136 12.87 5.38 12.01
CA ILE A 136 14.27 5.45 11.53
C ILE A 136 14.59 6.78 10.81
N PRO A 137 13.73 7.32 9.91
CA PRO A 137 14.02 8.58 9.23
C PRO A 137 14.15 9.81 10.14
N TYR A 138 13.62 9.73 11.36
CA TYR A 138 13.59 10.84 12.32
C TYR A 138 14.57 10.64 13.49
N ALA A 139 15.30 9.52 13.54
CA ALA A 139 16.27 9.24 14.60
C ALA A 139 17.63 9.89 14.27
N ILE A 140 17.98 10.97 14.98
CA ILE A 140 19.22 11.74 14.83
C ILE A 140 20.10 11.49 16.05
N ILE A 141 21.38 11.10 15.88
CA ILE A 141 22.26 10.75 17.01
C ILE A 141 23.43 11.73 17.10
N GLU A 142 23.60 12.43 18.23
CA GLU A 142 24.70 13.39 18.46
C GLU A 142 25.62 13.02 19.65
N PRO A 143 26.92 13.34 19.60
CA PRO A 143 27.67 13.81 18.44
C PRO A 143 27.86 12.66 17.43
N LEU A 144 27.80 13.01 16.15
CA LEU A 144 28.07 12.09 15.06
C LEU A 144 29.47 11.47 15.25
N HIS A 145 29.55 10.16 15.51
CA HIS A 145 30.83 9.45 15.64
C HIS A 145 31.74 9.77 14.44
N PRO A 146 33.07 9.93 14.55
CA PRO A 146 33.92 10.37 13.43
C PRO A 146 33.81 9.51 12.16
N SER A 147 33.58 8.21 12.29
CA SER A 147 33.28 7.34 11.14
C SER A 147 31.90 7.63 10.52
N TYR A 148 30.92 8.06 11.34
CA TYR A 148 29.62 8.54 10.89
C TYR A 148 29.71 9.95 10.29
N LYS A 149 30.54 10.86 10.82
CA LYS A 149 30.82 12.18 10.20
C LYS A 149 31.52 12.02 8.85
N LYS A 150 32.52 11.15 8.73
CA LYS A 150 33.16 10.78 7.45
C LYS A 150 32.15 10.13 6.51
N ASN A 151 31.32 9.22 7.01
CA ASN A 151 30.25 8.64 6.22
C ASN A 151 29.22 9.69 5.84
N ILE A 152 28.87 10.69 6.66
CA ILE A 152 27.92 11.76 6.36
C ILE A 152 28.52 12.81 5.41
N GLU A 153 29.80 13.11 5.48
CA GLU A 153 30.46 14.00 4.50
C GLU A 153 30.64 13.28 3.17
N GLN A 154 30.95 11.98 3.18
CA GLN A 154 30.91 11.12 1.98
C GLN A 154 29.46 10.84 1.53
N TYR A 155 28.50 10.90 2.46
CA TYR A 155 27.06 10.75 2.21
C TYR A 155 26.64 12.05 1.51
N ASN A 156 26.76 13.21 2.13
CA ASN A 156 26.36 14.53 1.62
C ASN A 156 27.18 14.98 0.40
N ALA A 157 28.43 14.54 0.22
CA ALA A 157 29.21 14.75 -1.01
C ALA A 157 28.75 13.84 -2.17
N ARG A 158 28.09 12.72 -1.86
CA ARG A 158 27.25 12.02 -2.83
C ARG A 158 25.88 12.65 -2.77
N ASN A 159 25.62 13.65 -3.62
CA ASN A 159 24.26 14.13 -3.91
C ASN A 159 23.25 12.99 -3.74
N TYR A 160 22.49 12.96 -2.63
CA TYR A 160 21.34 12.09 -2.59
C TYR A 160 20.45 12.62 -3.68
N PRO A 161 20.10 11.80 -4.68
CA PRO A 161 18.96 12.18 -5.47
C PRO A 161 17.86 12.40 -4.43
N LYS A 162 17.31 13.63 -4.37
CA LYS A 162 15.94 13.80 -3.85
C LYS A 162 15.19 12.60 -4.39
N LEU A 163 14.67 11.74 -3.51
CA LEU A 163 13.87 10.59 -3.94
C LEU A 163 12.82 11.19 -4.85
N ASN A 164 13.00 10.97 -6.15
CA ASN A 164 12.13 11.53 -7.16
C ASN A 164 10.93 10.60 -7.14
N ILE A 165 10.07 10.80 -6.15
CA ILE A 165 8.85 10.03 -5.99
C ILE A 165 8.05 10.30 -7.26
N PRO A 166 7.85 9.28 -8.11
CA PRO A 166 7.23 9.50 -9.39
C PRO A 166 5.80 9.97 -9.14
N ILE A 167 5.41 11.04 -9.84
CA ILE A 167 4.00 11.41 -9.88
C ILE A 167 3.35 10.43 -10.86
N ILE A 168 2.44 9.59 -10.39
CA ILE A 168 1.84 8.51 -11.17
C ILE A 168 0.40 8.84 -11.56
N ASP A 169 -0.01 8.39 -12.74
CA ASP A 169 -1.40 8.51 -13.17
C ASP A 169 -2.19 7.31 -12.65
N ILE A 170 -3.27 7.59 -11.92
CA ILE A 170 -4.07 6.57 -11.21
C ILE A 170 -4.70 5.54 -12.14
N ASN A 171 -4.88 5.88 -13.43
CA ASN A 171 -5.48 4.98 -14.42
C ASN A 171 -4.44 4.16 -15.18
N THR A 172 -3.22 4.67 -15.35
CA THR A 172 -2.19 4.01 -16.18
C THR A 172 -1.07 3.37 -15.36
N ALA A 173 -0.93 3.74 -14.09
CA ALA A 173 0.10 3.21 -13.20
C ALA A 173 0.04 1.67 -13.05
N THR A 174 1.21 1.05 -13.15
CA THR A 174 1.41 -0.37 -12.90
C THR A 174 1.51 -0.66 -11.40
N VAL A 175 1.42 -1.94 -11.02
CA VAL A 175 1.61 -2.36 -9.62
C VAL A 175 2.95 -1.85 -9.07
N SER A 176 4.03 -1.92 -9.87
CA SER A 176 5.35 -1.41 -9.48
C SER A 176 5.38 0.10 -9.30
N ASP A 177 4.62 0.87 -10.09
CA ASP A 177 4.54 2.33 -9.96
C ASP A 177 3.83 2.72 -8.67
N TRP A 178 2.80 1.96 -8.28
CA TRP A 178 2.13 2.13 -7.01
C TRP A 178 3.03 1.75 -5.83
N GLU A 179 3.81 0.68 -5.92
CA GLU A 179 4.79 0.27 -4.89
C GLU A 179 5.92 1.30 -4.69
N ALA A 180 6.22 2.10 -5.70
CA ALA A 180 7.19 3.19 -5.60
C ALA A 180 6.69 4.37 -4.74
N LEU A 181 5.40 4.41 -4.40
CA LEU A 181 4.83 5.44 -3.56
C LEU A 181 5.00 5.13 -2.06
N PRO A 182 5.20 6.17 -1.23
CA PRO A 182 5.45 5.98 0.19
C PRO A 182 4.23 5.37 0.88
N GLY A 183 4.44 4.24 1.57
CA GLY A 183 3.38 3.55 2.32
C GLY A 183 2.52 2.59 1.49
N ILE A 184 2.86 2.36 0.21
CA ILE A 184 2.21 1.34 -0.62
C ILE A 184 3.14 0.13 -0.75
N GLY A 185 2.72 -1.00 -0.18
CA GLY A 185 3.37 -2.29 -0.40
C GLY A 185 2.70 -3.12 -1.51
N PRO A 186 3.30 -4.27 -1.89
CA PRO A 186 2.84 -5.07 -3.03
C PRO A 186 1.38 -5.51 -2.95
N VAL A 187 0.92 -5.81 -1.74
CA VAL A 187 -0.46 -6.23 -1.48
C VAL A 187 -1.44 -5.09 -1.76
N LEU A 188 -1.09 -3.86 -1.36
CA LEU A 188 -1.97 -2.71 -1.50
C LEU A 188 -1.96 -2.19 -2.96
N ALA A 189 -0.79 -2.16 -3.60
CA ALA A 189 -0.66 -1.84 -5.02
C ALA A 189 -1.53 -2.75 -5.91
N ASN A 190 -1.47 -4.07 -5.68
CA ASN A 190 -2.32 -5.04 -6.39
C ASN A 190 -3.82 -4.81 -6.16
N ARG A 191 -4.23 -4.41 -4.96
CA ARG A 191 -5.64 -4.10 -4.66
C ARG A 191 -6.10 -2.84 -5.39
N ILE A 192 -5.26 -1.81 -5.46
CA ILE A 192 -5.57 -0.56 -6.17
C ILE A 192 -5.80 -0.84 -7.65
N VAL A 193 -4.89 -1.59 -8.28
CA VAL A 193 -5.00 -2.00 -9.67
C VAL A 193 -6.26 -2.83 -9.92
N LYS A 194 -6.53 -3.85 -9.11
CA LYS A 194 -7.76 -4.65 -9.24
C LYS A 194 -9.03 -3.82 -9.06
N TYR A 195 -9.01 -2.86 -8.15
CA TYR A 195 -10.15 -2.00 -7.89
C TYR A 195 -10.39 -1.02 -9.05
N ARG A 196 -9.33 -0.44 -9.61
CA ARG A 196 -9.37 0.35 -10.85
C ARG A 196 -10.01 -0.44 -11.98
N ASP A 197 -9.50 -1.65 -12.23
CA ASP A 197 -9.95 -2.48 -13.37
C ASP A 197 -11.43 -2.88 -13.20
N LYS A 198 -11.86 -3.16 -11.95
CA LYS A 198 -13.27 -3.43 -11.64
C LYS A 198 -14.19 -2.24 -11.91
N LEU A 199 -13.70 -1.01 -11.75
CA LEU A 199 -14.45 0.22 -12.03
C LEU A 199 -14.38 0.63 -13.50
N GLY A 200 -13.53 0.00 -14.32
CA GLY A 200 -13.22 0.46 -15.67
C GLY A 200 -12.35 1.71 -15.71
N GLY A 201 -11.67 2.03 -14.60
CA GLY A 201 -10.91 3.26 -14.39
C GLY A 201 -11.47 4.13 -13.27
N PHE A 202 -10.60 4.97 -12.71
CA PHE A 202 -10.96 6.03 -11.78
C PHE A 202 -11.33 7.30 -12.54
N THR A 203 -12.43 7.94 -12.14
CA THR A 203 -12.92 9.23 -12.61
C THR A 203 -12.51 10.38 -11.70
N GLN A 204 -12.04 10.09 -10.48
CA GLN A 204 -11.56 11.07 -9.52
C GLN A 204 -10.53 10.45 -8.59
N LEU A 205 -9.57 11.25 -8.12
CA LEU A 205 -8.54 10.83 -7.16
C LEU A 205 -9.16 10.21 -5.89
N ALA A 206 -10.28 10.75 -5.42
CA ALA A 206 -11.00 10.25 -4.25
C ALA A 206 -11.51 8.80 -4.39
N GLN A 207 -11.61 8.23 -5.61
CA GLN A 207 -11.94 6.82 -5.75
C GLN A 207 -10.78 5.91 -5.38
N VAL A 208 -9.53 6.35 -5.51
CA VAL A 208 -8.37 5.59 -5.03
C VAL A 208 -8.51 5.32 -3.53
N GLN A 209 -8.92 6.32 -2.75
CA GLN A 209 -9.19 6.23 -1.31
C GLN A 209 -10.23 5.16 -0.95
N LYS A 210 -11.19 4.86 -1.85
CA LYS A 210 -12.21 3.82 -1.63
C LYS A 210 -11.65 2.39 -1.75
N THR A 211 -10.39 2.23 -2.18
CA THR A 211 -9.72 0.94 -2.21
C THR A 211 -9.53 0.40 -0.79
N TYR A 212 -9.96 -0.83 -0.56
CA TYR A 212 -9.81 -1.48 0.74
C TYR A 212 -8.35 -1.50 1.22
N GLY A 213 -8.12 -0.88 2.39
CA GLY A 213 -6.80 -0.77 3.01
C GLY A 213 -6.11 0.58 2.80
N ILE A 214 -6.71 1.51 2.06
CA ILE A 214 -6.28 2.91 2.04
C ILE A 214 -7.06 3.67 3.12
N SER A 215 -6.33 4.27 4.05
CA SER A 215 -6.90 5.20 5.04
C SER A 215 -6.80 6.63 4.54
N ASP A 216 -7.59 7.55 5.11
CA ASP A 216 -7.56 8.98 4.75
C ASP A 216 -6.16 9.59 4.93
N SER A 217 -5.47 9.21 6.01
CA SER A 217 -4.09 9.64 6.26
C SER A 217 -3.13 9.15 5.19
N LEU A 218 -3.27 7.90 4.75
CA LEU A 218 -2.45 7.35 3.68
C LEU A 218 -2.80 8.01 2.35
N PHE A 219 -4.07 8.23 2.05
CA PHE A 219 -4.51 8.93 0.85
C PHE A 219 -3.97 10.36 0.78
N ASN A 220 -4.01 11.11 1.89
CA ASN A 220 -3.47 12.47 1.96
C ASN A 220 -1.96 12.49 1.75
N GLN A 221 -1.24 11.47 2.21
CA GLN A 221 0.19 11.30 1.94
C GLN A 221 0.47 10.98 0.46
N LEU A 222 -0.42 10.25 -0.20
CA LEU A 222 -0.28 9.87 -1.60
C LEU A 222 -0.72 10.97 -2.56
N ALA A 223 -1.73 11.76 -2.21
CA ALA A 223 -2.39 12.75 -3.07
C ALA A 223 -1.42 13.66 -3.85
N PRO A 224 -0.31 14.17 -3.28
CA PRO A 224 0.66 14.98 -4.03
C PRO A 224 1.34 14.23 -5.18
N TYR A 225 1.35 12.91 -5.15
CA TYR A 225 2.00 12.02 -6.13
C TYR A 225 1.00 11.35 -7.08
N LEU A 226 -0.30 11.64 -6.94
CA LEU A 226 -1.34 11.06 -7.77
C LEU A 226 -1.85 12.09 -8.76
N GLN A 227 -1.94 11.68 -10.02
CA GLN A 227 -2.57 12.44 -11.08
C GLN A 227 -3.79 11.68 -11.55
N LEU A 228 -4.89 12.40 -11.74
CA LEU A 228 -5.87 11.96 -12.71
C LEU A 228 -5.59 12.75 -13.98
N ASN A 229 -4.82 12.16 -14.88
CA ASN A 229 -4.89 12.62 -16.26
C ASN A 229 -6.26 12.18 -16.75
N SER A 230 -7.19 13.14 -16.87
CA SER A 230 -8.49 12.84 -17.42
C SER A 230 -8.25 12.12 -18.74
N LEU A 231 -9.06 11.10 -19.02
CA LEU A 231 -9.11 10.48 -20.34
C LEU A 231 -9.43 11.50 -21.46
N GLU A 232 -9.56 12.80 -21.15
CA GLU A 232 -9.67 13.93 -22.08
C GLU A 232 -8.33 14.36 -22.71
N ALA A 233 -7.20 13.74 -22.34
CA ALA A 233 -6.02 13.71 -23.22
C ALA A 233 -6.12 12.63 -24.33
N ILE A 234 -7.23 11.90 -24.39
CA ILE A 234 -7.84 11.50 -25.66
C ILE A 234 -8.63 12.72 -26.16
N LYS A 235 -7.92 13.79 -26.52
CA LYS A 235 -8.30 14.48 -27.74
C LYS A 235 -8.07 13.44 -28.82
N ILE A 236 -9.15 12.73 -29.19
CA ILE A 236 -9.30 12.38 -30.60
C ILE A 236 -9.26 13.74 -31.28
N PRO A 237 -8.25 14.10 -32.10
CA PRO A 237 -8.57 14.97 -33.20
C PRO A 237 -9.55 14.17 -34.05
N SER A 238 -10.84 14.29 -33.74
CA SER A 238 -11.89 13.89 -34.66
C SER A 238 -11.86 14.98 -35.71
N THR A 239 -11.00 14.77 -36.72
CA THR A 239 -11.02 15.27 -38.11
C THR A 239 -9.59 15.38 -38.63
N GLN A 240 -8.99 14.24 -39.00
CA GLN A 240 -8.21 14.04 -40.23
C GLN A 240 -7.73 12.56 -40.25
N ALA A 241 -8.64 11.59 -40.34
CA ALA A 241 -8.34 10.23 -40.83
C ALA A 241 -9.63 9.40 -40.97
N ALA A 242 -10.64 9.95 -41.64
CA ALA A 242 -11.61 9.11 -42.34
C ALA A 242 -10.97 8.46 -43.60
N ASP A 243 -9.69 8.71 -43.88
CA ASP A 243 -8.97 8.27 -45.09
C ASP A 243 -7.89 7.21 -44.87
N SER A 244 -7.97 6.37 -43.83
CA SER A 244 -6.97 5.31 -43.63
C SER A 244 -7.54 4.02 -43.08
N VAL A 245 -8.62 3.52 -43.70
CA VAL A 245 -9.15 2.18 -43.42
C VAL A 245 -8.18 1.06 -43.88
N ASN A 246 -7.11 1.38 -44.62
CA ASN A 246 -6.15 0.39 -45.14
C ASN A 246 -4.66 0.64 -44.82
N LYS A 247 -4.32 1.58 -43.93
CA LYS A 247 -2.90 1.87 -43.63
C LYS A 247 -2.46 1.16 -42.35
N LYS A 248 -1.63 0.12 -42.52
CA LYS A 248 -1.00 -0.62 -41.40
C LYS A 248 -0.33 0.37 -40.42
N PRO A 249 -0.52 0.25 -39.10
CA PRO A 249 0.16 1.12 -38.14
C PRO A 249 1.68 0.99 -38.23
N ASN A 250 2.38 2.12 -38.24
CA ASN A 250 3.85 2.14 -38.20
C ASN A 250 4.32 1.85 -36.77
N ILE A 251 5.08 0.78 -36.54
CA ILE A 251 5.50 0.34 -35.19
C ILE A 251 6.44 1.32 -34.47
N ASN A 252 7.03 2.29 -35.17
CA ASN A 252 7.86 3.33 -34.56
C ASN A 252 7.06 4.56 -34.10
N LYS A 253 5.84 4.74 -34.62
CA LYS A 253 5.00 5.92 -34.35
C LYS A 253 3.66 5.58 -33.69
N ALA A 254 3.14 4.37 -33.91
CA ALA A 254 1.82 3.96 -33.48
C ALA A 254 1.68 4.00 -31.96
N THR A 255 0.52 4.44 -31.47
CA THR A 255 0.15 4.36 -30.06
C THR A 255 -0.29 2.93 -29.71
N VAL A 256 -0.34 2.60 -28.42
CA VAL A 256 -0.86 1.30 -27.94
C VAL A 256 -2.27 1.07 -28.49
N ALA A 257 -3.14 2.10 -28.45
CA ALA A 257 -4.49 2.03 -29.00
C ALA A 257 -4.51 1.74 -30.52
N GLN A 258 -3.62 2.37 -31.29
CA GLN A 258 -3.52 2.12 -32.73
C GLN A 258 -3.03 0.70 -33.07
N LEU A 259 -2.16 0.12 -32.24
CA LEU A 259 -1.72 -1.26 -32.38
C LEU A 259 -2.83 -2.25 -32.00
N MET A 260 -3.56 -1.99 -30.92
CA MET A 260 -4.71 -2.81 -30.51
C MET A 260 -5.86 -2.75 -31.51
N ALA A 261 -6.06 -1.61 -32.19
CA ALA A 261 -7.07 -1.46 -33.22
C ALA A 261 -6.86 -2.43 -34.41
N VAL A 262 -5.63 -2.88 -34.66
CA VAL A 262 -5.32 -3.94 -35.64
C VAL A 262 -5.15 -5.32 -34.99
N SER A 263 -5.76 -5.53 -33.82
CA SER A 263 -5.75 -6.80 -33.08
C SER A 263 -4.35 -7.29 -32.68
N VAL A 264 -3.44 -6.37 -32.36
CA VAL A 264 -2.23 -6.70 -31.61
C VAL A 264 -2.62 -6.82 -30.13
N PRO A 265 -2.32 -7.93 -29.45
CA PRO A 265 -2.57 -8.08 -28.01
C PRO A 265 -1.97 -6.93 -27.21
N GLU A 266 -2.68 -6.50 -26.16
CA GLU A 266 -2.31 -5.32 -25.36
C GLU A 266 -0.88 -5.42 -24.79
N GLU A 267 -0.49 -6.59 -24.28
CA GLU A 267 0.84 -6.85 -23.72
C GLU A 267 1.95 -6.65 -24.77
N ILE A 268 1.69 -7.12 -26.00
CA ILE A 268 2.60 -6.96 -27.14
C ILE A 268 2.64 -5.49 -27.58
N ALA A 269 1.49 -4.82 -27.66
CA ALA A 269 1.42 -3.41 -28.03
C ALA A 269 2.19 -2.52 -27.04
N LYS A 270 2.06 -2.79 -25.73
CA LYS A 270 2.82 -2.12 -24.67
C LYS A 270 4.32 -2.37 -24.81
N ALA A 271 4.72 -3.63 -25.04
CA ALA A 271 6.13 -3.96 -25.22
C ALA A 271 6.75 -3.36 -26.47
N ILE A 272 6.01 -3.28 -27.59
CA ILE A 272 6.48 -2.62 -28.82
C ILE A 272 6.84 -1.15 -28.55
N VAL A 273 5.95 -0.43 -27.86
CA VAL A 273 6.13 0.98 -27.50
C VAL A 273 7.24 1.17 -26.46
N LEU A 274 7.31 0.30 -25.45
CA LEU A 274 8.33 0.35 -24.41
C LEU A 274 9.73 0.10 -24.98
N TYR A 275 9.86 -0.96 -25.79
CA TYR A 275 11.13 -1.36 -26.39
C TYR A 275 11.67 -0.25 -27.30
N ARG A 276 10.86 0.35 -28.18
CA ARG A 276 11.36 1.43 -29.05
C ARG A 276 11.75 2.70 -28.29
N LYS A 277 11.14 2.94 -27.13
CA LYS A 277 11.49 4.06 -26.24
C LYS A 277 12.82 3.82 -25.52
N GLN A 278 13.10 2.56 -25.18
CA GLN A 278 14.28 2.16 -24.41
C GLN A 278 15.51 1.89 -25.29
N TYR A 279 15.32 1.30 -26.47
CA TYR A 279 16.41 0.83 -27.34
C TYR A 279 16.46 1.55 -28.70
N GLY A 280 15.55 2.48 -28.95
CA GLY A 280 15.45 3.20 -30.24
C GLY A 280 14.49 2.54 -31.23
N PRO A 281 14.24 3.18 -32.39
CA PRO A 281 13.29 2.70 -33.37
C PRO A 281 13.68 1.33 -33.93
N TYR A 282 12.68 0.55 -34.35
CA TYR A 282 12.88 -0.67 -35.13
C TYR A 282 13.32 -0.32 -36.55
N GLU A 283 14.32 -1.02 -37.08
CA GLU A 283 14.80 -0.83 -38.45
C GLU A 283 14.02 -1.69 -39.44
N ARG A 284 13.54 -2.85 -38.99
CA ARG A 284 12.82 -3.83 -39.81
C ARG A 284 11.75 -4.54 -38.99
N ILE A 285 10.71 -5.04 -39.65
CA ILE A 285 9.58 -5.68 -38.95
C ILE A 285 10.04 -6.88 -38.11
N THR A 286 11.05 -7.61 -38.57
CA THR A 286 11.64 -8.77 -37.88
C THR A 286 12.30 -8.40 -36.54
N ASP A 287 12.62 -7.12 -36.31
CA ASP A 287 13.17 -6.67 -35.03
C ASP A 287 12.17 -6.80 -33.87
N LEU A 288 10.88 -7.01 -34.15
CA LEU A 288 9.90 -7.38 -33.12
C LEU A 288 10.32 -8.65 -32.37
N LYS A 289 11.06 -9.57 -33.00
CA LYS A 289 11.60 -10.78 -32.35
C LYS A 289 12.67 -10.49 -31.30
N LYS A 290 13.18 -9.26 -31.20
CA LYS A 290 14.08 -8.83 -30.11
C LYS A 290 13.33 -8.72 -28.77
N ILE A 291 12.00 -8.64 -28.80
CA ILE A 291 11.17 -8.75 -27.60
C ILE A 291 11.06 -10.24 -27.23
N VAL A 292 11.62 -10.60 -26.07
CA VAL A 292 11.85 -12.00 -25.62
C VAL A 292 10.63 -12.91 -25.75
N PHE A 293 9.42 -12.38 -25.54
CA PHE A 293 8.19 -13.17 -25.54
C PHE A 293 7.42 -13.15 -26.87
N ILE A 294 7.92 -12.45 -27.91
CA ILE A 294 7.35 -12.54 -29.25
C ILE A 294 7.94 -13.78 -29.93
N SER A 295 7.24 -14.91 -29.73
CA SER A 295 7.54 -16.18 -30.37
C SER A 295 7.22 -16.16 -31.87
N GLU A 296 7.79 -17.12 -32.63
CA GLU A 296 7.57 -17.22 -34.08
C GLU A 296 6.07 -17.23 -34.48
N PRO A 297 5.18 -18.00 -33.83
CA PRO A 297 3.75 -18.01 -34.18
C PRO A 297 3.07 -16.66 -33.91
N VAL A 298 3.47 -15.98 -32.83
CA VAL A 298 2.94 -14.66 -32.47
C VAL A 298 3.42 -13.61 -33.46
N PHE A 299 4.69 -13.67 -33.85
CA PHE A 299 5.26 -12.80 -34.87
C PHE A 299 4.51 -12.92 -36.20
N GLU A 300 4.28 -14.14 -36.69
CA GLU A 300 3.53 -14.39 -37.93
C GLU A 300 2.10 -13.83 -37.89
N GLN A 301 1.48 -13.80 -36.70
CA GLN A 301 0.14 -13.26 -36.53
C GLN A 301 0.08 -11.73 -36.59
N ILE A 302 1.10 -11.03 -36.06
CA ILE A 302 1.08 -9.57 -35.89
C ILE A 302 1.85 -8.81 -36.97
N ALA A 303 2.95 -9.38 -37.48
CA ALA A 303 3.81 -8.76 -38.48
C ALA A 303 3.05 -8.29 -39.75
N PRO A 304 2.13 -9.06 -40.35
CA PRO A 304 1.42 -8.62 -41.56
C PRO A 304 0.48 -7.44 -41.32
N LYS A 305 0.15 -7.11 -40.07
CA LYS A 305 -0.76 -6.01 -39.71
C LYS A 305 -0.03 -4.70 -39.45
N LEU A 306 1.29 -4.73 -39.45
CA LEU A 306 2.17 -3.66 -39.01
C LEU A 306 3.14 -3.26 -40.13
N GLN A 307 3.79 -2.11 -39.99
CA GLN A 307 4.86 -1.68 -40.90
C GLN A 307 5.97 -0.93 -40.16
N VAL A 308 7.14 -0.86 -40.78
CA VAL A 308 8.27 -0.01 -40.38
C VAL A 308 8.47 0.96 -41.54
N GLN A 309 8.10 2.24 -41.38
CA GLN A 309 8.63 3.31 -42.25
C GLN A 309 9.79 3.97 -41.53
#